data_AF-A0A958HMT0-F1
#
_entry.id   AF-A0A958HMT0-F1
#
_cell.length_a   1.000
_cell.length_b   1.000
_cell.length_c   1.000
_cell.angle_alpha   90.00
_cell.angle_beta   90.00
_cell.angle_gamma   90.00
#
_symmetry.space_group_name_H-M   'P 1'
#
loop_
_entity.id
_entity.type
_entity.pdbx_description
1 polymer ?
#
loop_
_entity_poly.entity_id
_entity_poly.type
_entity_poly.pdbx_seq_one_letter_code
_entity_poly.pdbx_strand_id
1 'polypeptide(L)'
;AFEAEYGYPLAPPETYAQLMDIANFFTRPDEGLYGVGIYTQADYDALTMGVQNTLFSWGANWQDENNNVMGVVNSPEAVEAVEFYRQLYDCCQAPGLSNAFFAEVNDAFIGGQTAMIMNYFAFFPALANPEVNPYADSTGYFVNPKGPNGDQFAALGGQGISIISYIPAERQEASKDFIRWFAQEDIQAEWAALGGYTCS
;
A
#
# COMPACT_ATOMS: atom_id res chain seq x y z
N ALA A 1 -14.24 -22.82 -9.47
CA ALA A 1 -14.35 -21.77 -10.50
C ALA A 1 -12.97 -21.22 -10.82
N PHE A 2 -12.32 -20.49 -9.91
CA PHE A 2 -10.95 -19.98 -10.09
C PHE A 2 -9.94 -21.04 -10.58
N GLU A 3 -9.79 -22.14 -9.84
CA GLU A 3 -8.83 -23.20 -10.19
C GLU A 3 -9.12 -23.85 -11.57
N ALA A 4 -10.39 -23.89 -11.99
CA ALA A 4 -10.74 -24.41 -13.31
C ALA A 4 -10.36 -23.45 -14.45
N GLU A 5 -10.24 -22.16 -14.18
CA GLU A 5 -9.91 -21.11 -15.16
C GLU A 5 -8.38 -20.89 -15.24
N TYR A 6 -7.72 -20.81 -14.09
CA TYR A 6 -6.30 -20.45 -14.00
C TYR A 6 -5.37 -21.64 -13.72
N GLY A 7 -5.90 -22.81 -13.37
CA GLY A 7 -5.11 -24.03 -13.21
C GLY A 7 -4.33 -24.15 -11.89
N TYR A 8 -4.63 -23.32 -10.88
CA TYR A 8 -4.07 -23.40 -9.54
C TYR A 8 -5.12 -23.00 -8.47
N PRO A 9 -5.00 -23.48 -7.21
CA PRO A 9 -5.97 -23.16 -6.16
C PRO A 9 -5.96 -21.66 -5.84
N LEU A 10 -7.15 -21.12 -5.52
CA LEU A 10 -7.26 -19.75 -5.04
C LEU A 10 -6.57 -19.62 -3.66
N ALA A 11 -5.61 -18.71 -3.57
CA ALA A 11 -4.86 -18.39 -2.36
C ALA A 11 -4.38 -16.93 -2.44
N PRO A 12 -3.89 -16.32 -1.35
CA PRO A 12 -3.21 -15.02 -1.43
C PRO A 12 -2.09 -15.04 -2.50
N PRO A 13 -1.98 -14.01 -3.35
CA PRO A 13 -1.05 -14.03 -4.48
C PRO A 13 0.41 -14.00 -4.02
N GLU A 14 1.22 -14.94 -4.51
CA GLU A 14 2.67 -14.96 -4.29
C GLU A 14 3.44 -14.17 -5.35
N THR A 15 2.84 -13.96 -6.52
CA THR A 15 3.41 -13.18 -7.63
C THR A 15 2.42 -12.14 -8.14
N TYR A 16 2.94 -11.07 -8.76
CA TYR A 16 2.08 -10.06 -9.39
C TYR A 16 1.23 -10.62 -10.54
N ALA A 17 1.68 -11.70 -11.20
CA ALA A 17 0.87 -12.43 -12.17
C ALA A 17 -0.36 -13.07 -11.50
N GLN A 18 -0.19 -13.73 -10.35
CA GLN A 18 -1.32 -14.26 -9.59
C GLN A 18 -2.23 -13.15 -9.07
N LEU A 19 -1.69 -11.99 -8.67
CA LEU A 19 -2.50 -10.84 -8.28
C LEU A 19 -3.42 -10.40 -9.43
N MET A 20 -2.88 -10.31 -10.65
CA MET A 20 -3.64 -9.97 -11.85
C MET A 20 -4.73 -11.02 -12.17
N ASP A 21 -4.41 -12.30 -12.10
CA ASP A 21 -5.38 -13.39 -12.32
C ASP A 21 -6.54 -13.31 -11.31
N ILE A 22 -6.22 -13.16 -10.02
CA ILE A 22 -7.22 -13.05 -8.97
C ILE A 22 -8.06 -11.77 -9.17
N ALA A 23 -7.43 -10.65 -9.51
CA ALA A 23 -8.12 -9.40 -9.79
C ALA A 23 -9.11 -9.55 -10.96
N ASN A 24 -8.68 -10.17 -12.07
CA ASN A 24 -9.55 -10.44 -13.21
C ASN A 24 -10.72 -11.36 -12.82
N PHE A 25 -10.44 -12.45 -12.12
CA PHE A 25 -11.47 -13.42 -11.71
C PHE A 25 -12.60 -12.80 -10.87
N PHE A 26 -12.25 -11.88 -9.96
CA PHE A 26 -13.22 -11.21 -9.09
C PHE A 26 -13.86 -9.98 -9.71
N THR A 27 -13.38 -9.51 -10.86
CA THR A 27 -13.98 -8.38 -11.56
C THR A 27 -15.22 -8.83 -12.35
N ARG A 28 -16.39 -8.45 -11.85
CA ARG A 28 -17.71 -8.67 -12.45
C ARG A 28 -18.49 -7.35 -12.45
N PRO A 29 -18.24 -6.44 -13.41
CA PRO A 29 -18.82 -5.10 -13.42
C PRO A 29 -20.35 -5.09 -13.45
N ASP A 30 -20.98 -6.07 -14.11
CA ASP A 30 -22.44 -6.22 -14.16
C ASP A 30 -23.06 -6.53 -12.78
N GLU A 31 -22.26 -7.04 -11.85
CA GLU A 31 -22.63 -7.30 -10.44
C GLU A 31 -22.11 -6.19 -9.50
N GLY A 32 -21.41 -5.18 -10.03
CA GLY A 32 -20.77 -4.13 -9.24
C GLY A 32 -19.55 -4.62 -8.44
N LEU A 33 -18.94 -5.74 -8.81
CA LEU A 33 -17.79 -6.33 -8.13
C LEU A 33 -16.50 -6.11 -8.92
N TYR A 34 -15.41 -5.81 -8.22
CA TYR A 34 -14.13 -5.45 -8.80
C TYR A 34 -12.98 -6.17 -8.09
N GLY A 35 -11.93 -6.48 -8.83
CA GLY A 35 -10.80 -7.23 -8.31
C GLY A 35 -10.00 -6.48 -7.27
N VAL A 36 -9.79 -5.17 -7.49
CA VAL A 36 -8.88 -4.36 -6.68
C VAL A 36 -9.39 -2.95 -6.37
N GLY A 37 -8.90 -2.41 -5.25
CA GLY A 37 -8.79 -0.98 -4.98
C GLY A 37 -7.31 -0.60 -4.81
N ILE A 38 -6.72 0.13 -5.76
CA ILE A 38 -5.33 0.59 -5.72
C ILE A 38 -5.24 2.12 -5.65
N TYR A 39 -4.10 2.65 -5.21
CA TYR A 39 -3.88 4.09 -5.10
C TYR A 39 -3.74 4.76 -6.47
N THR A 40 -4.47 5.84 -6.68
CA THR A 40 -4.53 6.57 -7.97
C THR A 40 -4.52 8.08 -7.79
N GLN A 41 -4.67 8.56 -6.55
CA GLN A 41 -4.60 9.97 -6.22
C GLN A 41 -3.25 10.56 -6.68
N ALA A 42 -3.32 11.55 -7.57
CA ALA A 42 -2.16 12.14 -8.21
C ALA A 42 -1.56 13.30 -7.41
N ASP A 43 -2.34 13.93 -6.54
CA ASP A 43 -1.82 14.86 -5.56
C ASP A 43 -1.18 14.09 -4.40
N TYR A 44 -0.11 14.67 -3.85
CA TYR A 44 0.68 14.06 -2.78
C TYR A 44 1.37 12.74 -3.22
N ASP A 45 1.59 11.80 -2.29
CA ASP A 45 2.46 10.64 -2.48
C ASP A 45 1.74 9.34 -2.88
N ALA A 46 0.40 9.31 -2.90
CA ALA A 46 -0.38 8.08 -3.05
C ALA A 46 -0.04 7.26 -4.31
N LEU A 47 -0.16 7.87 -5.50
CA LEU A 47 0.17 7.19 -6.77
C LEU A 47 1.64 6.77 -6.82
N THR A 48 2.55 7.67 -6.40
CA THR A 48 3.99 7.38 -6.40
C THR A 48 4.33 6.21 -5.48
N MET A 49 3.76 6.18 -4.27
CA MET A 49 3.96 5.10 -3.30
C MET A 49 3.31 3.79 -3.74
N GLY A 50 2.14 3.84 -4.38
CA GLY A 50 1.50 2.66 -4.94
C GLY A 50 2.34 2.00 -6.02
N VAL A 51 2.74 2.79 -7.04
CA VAL A 51 3.61 2.36 -8.15
C VAL A 51 4.99 1.94 -7.66
N GLN A 52 5.53 2.55 -6.60
CA GLN A 52 6.84 2.18 -6.05
C GLN A 52 6.93 0.69 -5.68
N ASN A 53 5.83 0.09 -5.21
CA ASN A 53 5.80 -1.33 -4.86
C ASN A 53 6.05 -2.24 -6.08
N THR A 54 5.49 -1.89 -7.24
CA THR A 54 5.75 -2.63 -8.49
C THR A 54 7.12 -2.28 -9.03
N LEU A 55 7.49 -1.00 -9.05
CA LEU A 55 8.77 -0.52 -9.59
C LEU A 55 9.96 -1.24 -8.96
N PHE A 56 10.02 -1.31 -7.62
CA PHE A 56 11.10 -2.02 -6.93
C PHE A 56 11.05 -3.54 -7.15
N SER A 57 9.85 -4.14 -7.21
CA SER A 57 9.70 -5.58 -7.44
C SER A 57 10.03 -6.01 -8.88
N TRP A 58 10.08 -5.08 -9.83
CA TRP A 58 10.59 -5.30 -11.19
C TRP A 58 12.12 -5.10 -11.30
N GLY A 59 12.79 -4.72 -10.21
CA GLY A 59 14.23 -4.46 -10.18
C GLY A 59 14.62 -3.03 -10.61
N ALA A 60 13.64 -2.14 -10.81
CA ALA A 60 13.90 -0.72 -11.06
C ALA A 60 14.15 0.06 -9.76
N ASN A 61 14.65 1.29 -9.90
CA ASN A 61 14.93 2.17 -8.76
C ASN A 61 14.68 3.65 -9.14
N TRP A 62 14.75 4.56 -8.16
CA TRP A 62 14.61 6.00 -8.40
C TRP A 62 15.86 6.64 -9.01
N GLN A 63 17.02 6.07 -8.74
CA GLN A 63 18.31 6.59 -9.19
C GLN A 63 19.39 5.52 -9.09
N ASP A 64 20.51 5.75 -9.76
CA ASP A 64 21.72 4.94 -9.59
C ASP A 64 22.54 5.38 -8.37
N GLU A 65 23.67 4.70 -8.13
CA GLU A 65 24.63 5.02 -7.07
C GLU A 65 25.24 6.43 -7.15
N ASN A 66 25.16 7.08 -8.31
CA ASN A 66 25.68 8.41 -8.57
C ASN A 66 24.58 9.50 -8.55
N ASN A 67 23.34 9.13 -8.18
CA ASN A 67 22.14 9.98 -8.21
C ASN A 67 21.68 10.38 -9.62
N ASN A 68 22.02 9.61 -10.66
CA ASN A 68 21.42 9.80 -11.98
C ASN A 68 20.03 9.16 -12.02
N VAL A 69 19.04 9.93 -12.46
CA VAL A 69 17.66 9.47 -12.60
C VAL A 69 17.36 8.95 -14.02
N MET A 70 17.90 9.63 -15.04
CA MET A 70 17.67 9.28 -16.44
C MET A 70 18.40 7.99 -16.78
N GLY A 71 17.68 7.05 -17.38
CA GLY A 71 18.13 5.68 -17.63
C GLY A 71 17.74 4.71 -16.52
N VAL A 72 17.36 5.19 -15.34
CA VAL A 72 16.92 4.36 -14.19
C VAL A 72 15.40 4.40 -14.07
N VAL A 73 14.80 5.58 -13.86
CA VAL A 73 13.34 5.71 -13.68
C VAL A 73 12.53 5.46 -14.96
N ASN A 74 13.19 5.50 -16.11
CA ASN A 74 12.63 5.21 -17.43
C ASN A 74 13.32 4.01 -18.08
N SER A 75 13.90 3.11 -17.27
CA SER A 75 14.42 1.83 -17.76
C SER A 75 13.29 0.95 -18.30
N PRO A 76 13.59 -0.06 -19.13
CA PRO A 76 12.58 -1.03 -19.58
C PRO A 76 11.81 -1.67 -18.43
N GLU A 77 12.48 -2.01 -17.33
CA GLU A 77 11.89 -2.61 -16.13
C GLU A 77 10.91 -1.65 -15.45
N ALA A 78 11.27 -0.36 -15.35
CA ALA A 78 10.38 0.66 -14.79
C ALA A 78 9.14 0.87 -15.67
N VAL A 79 9.29 0.83 -17.00
CA VAL A 79 8.17 0.92 -17.95
C VAL A 79 7.22 -0.28 -17.78
N GLU A 80 7.76 -1.49 -17.70
CA GLU A 80 6.95 -2.70 -17.48
C GLU A 80 6.20 -2.67 -16.14
N ALA A 81 6.84 -2.18 -15.08
CA ALA A 81 6.22 -2.06 -13.75
C ALA A 81 5.05 -1.07 -13.71
N VAL A 82 5.20 0.08 -14.38
CA VAL A 82 4.13 1.08 -14.50
C VAL A 82 3.01 0.57 -15.41
N GLU A 83 3.37 -0.12 -16.50
CA GLU A 83 2.39 -0.72 -17.41
C GLU A 83 1.56 -1.81 -16.70
N PHE A 84 2.18 -2.64 -15.85
CA PHE A 84 1.44 -3.57 -14.99
C PHE A 84 0.45 -2.85 -14.08
N TYR A 85 0.90 -1.78 -13.39
CA TYR A 85 0.04 -1.01 -12.48
C TYR A 85 -1.14 -0.38 -13.22
N ARG A 86 -0.88 0.15 -14.43
CA ARG A 86 -1.89 0.68 -15.34
C ARG A 86 -2.88 -0.40 -15.77
N GLN A 87 -2.42 -1.60 -16.15
CA GLN A 87 -3.29 -2.70 -16.52
C GLN A 87 -4.18 -3.14 -15.37
N LEU A 88 -3.65 -3.16 -14.15
CA LEU A 88 -4.40 -3.50 -12.95
C LEU A 88 -5.50 -2.46 -12.67
N TYR A 89 -5.20 -1.17 -12.88
CA TYR A 89 -6.19 -0.10 -12.87
C TYR A 89 -7.26 -0.30 -13.94
N ASP A 90 -6.85 -0.47 -15.21
CA ASP A 90 -7.75 -0.54 -16.36
C ASP A 90 -8.69 -1.76 -16.30
N CYS A 91 -8.20 -2.93 -15.85
CA CYS A 91 -8.99 -4.16 -15.84
C CYS A 91 -9.94 -4.25 -14.65
N CYS A 92 -9.50 -3.81 -13.48
CA CYS A 92 -9.95 -4.42 -12.23
C CYS A 92 -10.21 -3.43 -11.09
N GLN A 93 -9.92 -2.13 -11.29
CA GLN A 93 -10.21 -1.08 -10.31
C GLN A 93 -11.71 -0.81 -10.22
N ALA A 94 -12.22 -0.62 -9.01
CA ALA A 94 -13.59 -0.14 -8.82
C ALA A 94 -13.82 1.28 -9.40
N PRO A 95 -15.00 1.54 -10.01
CA PRO A 95 -15.34 2.83 -10.57
C PRO A 95 -15.42 3.89 -9.46
N GLY A 96 -15.01 5.11 -9.79
CA GLY A 96 -14.92 6.20 -8.81
C GLY A 96 -13.59 6.29 -8.08
N LEU A 97 -12.71 5.29 -8.21
CA LEU A 97 -11.37 5.28 -7.62
C LEU A 97 -10.27 5.79 -8.57
N SER A 98 -10.56 6.82 -9.38
CA SER A 98 -9.55 7.49 -10.22
C SER A 98 -8.70 8.51 -9.46
N ASN A 99 -9.13 8.87 -8.25
CA ASN A 99 -8.42 9.74 -7.31
C ASN A 99 -8.54 9.17 -5.90
N ALA A 100 -7.99 7.97 -5.70
CA ALA A 100 -8.13 7.20 -4.47
C ALA A 100 -6.80 7.08 -3.70
N PHE A 101 -6.88 7.21 -2.39
CA PHE A 101 -5.85 6.82 -1.45
C PHE A 101 -6.45 5.87 -0.39
N PHE A 102 -5.92 5.84 0.83
CA PHE A 102 -6.30 4.83 1.83
C PHE A 102 -7.79 4.88 2.22
N ALA A 103 -8.40 6.07 2.27
CA ALA A 103 -9.78 6.21 2.69
C ALA A 103 -10.73 5.65 1.63
N GLU A 104 -10.54 6.04 0.37
CA GLU A 104 -11.41 5.63 -0.73
C GLU A 104 -11.29 4.13 -1.04
N VAL A 105 -10.07 3.55 -0.98
CA VAL A 105 -9.93 2.10 -1.18
C VAL A 105 -10.51 1.32 0.00
N ASN A 106 -10.41 1.83 1.23
CA ASN A 106 -11.07 1.21 2.40
C ASN A 106 -12.58 1.24 2.26
N ASP A 107 -13.16 2.37 1.87
CA ASP A 107 -14.61 2.51 1.68
C ASP A 107 -15.12 1.54 0.61
N ALA A 108 -14.39 1.38 -0.49
CA ALA A 108 -14.74 0.41 -1.54
C ALA A 108 -14.70 -1.04 -1.02
N PHE A 109 -13.71 -1.39 -0.20
CA PHE A 109 -13.59 -2.72 0.39
C PHE A 109 -14.68 -2.99 1.45
N ILE A 110 -14.89 -2.04 2.36
CA ILE A 110 -15.94 -2.08 3.40
C ILE A 110 -17.33 -2.14 2.77
N GLY A 111 -17.52 -1.46 1.63
CA GLY A 111 -18.74 -1.51 0.83
C GLY A 111 -18.94 -2.82 0.06
N GLY A 112 -17.99 -3.75 0.11
CA GLY A 112 -18.04 -5.04 -0.58
C GLY A 112 -17.84 -4.94 -2.10
N GLN A 113 -17.30 -3.82 -2.58
CA GLN A 113 -17.11 -3.56 -4.01
C GLN A 113 -15.81 -4.19 -4.55
N THR A 114 -14.77 -4.28 -3.72
CA THR A 114 -13.45 -4.79 -4.13
C THR A 114 -13.07 -6.06 -3.36
N ALA A 115 -12.45 -7.02 -4.05
CA ALA A 115 -11.98 -8.27 -3.43
C ALA A 115 -10.64 -8.12 -2.71
N MET A 116 -9.77 -7.24 -3.21
CA MET A 116 -8.46 -6.93 -2.64
C MET A 116 -8.23 -5.42 -2.65
N ILE A 117 -7.44 -4.90 -1.72
CA ILE A 117 -7.03 -3.49 -1.73
C ILE A 117 -5.55 -3.33 -1.40
N MET A 118 -4.93 -2.32 -2.00
CA MET A 118 -3.60 -1.85 -1.62
C MET A 118 -3.74 -0.93 -0.41
N ASN A 119 -2.97 -1.20 0.65
CA ASN A 119 -2.92 -0.28 1.77
C ASN A 119 -1.61 -0.35 2.56
N TYR A 120 -1.34 0.69 3.35
CA TYR A 120 -0.35 0.61 4.42
C TYR A 120 -0.94 -0.09 5.65
N PHE A 121 -0.09 -0.80 6.39
CA PHE A 121 -0.52 -1.47 7.63
C PHE A 121 -1.12 -0.49 8.65
N ALA A 122 -0.71 0.78 8.60
CA ALA A 122 -1.25 1.88 9.40
C ALA A 122 -2.71 2.24 9.09
N PHE A 123 -3.35 1.55 8.16
CA PHE A 123 -4.77 1.71 7.87
C PHE A 123 -5.57 0.41 8.08
N PHE A 124 -4.89 -0.69 8.44
CA PHE A 124 -5.53 -1.98 8.73
C PHE A 124 -6.44 -1.97 9.97
N PRO A 125 -6.22 -1.16 11.03
CA PRO A 125 -7.13 -1.15 12.18
C PRO A 125 -8.59 -0.83 11.82
N ALA A 126 -8.83 0.02 10.81
CA ALA A 126 -10.18 0.29 10.32
C ALA A 126 -10.81 -0.95 9.67
N LEU A 127 -10.02 -1.75 8.95
CA LEU A 127 -10.46 -2.97 8.28
C LEU A 127 -10.66 -4.14 9.26
N ALA A 128 -9.93 -4.15 10.38
CA ALA A 128 -10.05 -5.16 11.42
C ALA A 128 -11.18 -4.87 12.43
N ASN A 129 -11.74 -3.66 12.42
CA ASN A 129 -12.78 -3.27 13.38
C ASN A 129 -14.18 -3.69 12.89
N PRO A 130 -14.87 -4.63 13.56
CA PRO A 130 -16.22 -5.08 13.15
C PRO A 130 -17.30 -4.00 13.27
N GLU A 131 -17.05 -2.92 14.03
CA GLU A 131 -17.95 -1.75 14.07
C GLU A 131 -17.86 -0.89 12.80
N VAL A 132 -16.77 -1.01 12.04
CA VAL A 132 -16.48 -0.24 10.83
C VAL A 132 -16.60 -1.11 9.58
N ASN A 133 -15.99 -2.30 9.59
CA ASN A 133 -15.98 -3.24 8.48
C ASN A 133 -16.88 -4.47 8.78
N PRO A 134 -18.01 -4.65 8.08
CA PRO A 134 -18.88 -5.81 8.27
C PRO A 134 -18.21 -7.14 7.86
N TYR A 135 -17.08 -7.09 7.15
CA TYR A 135 -16.29 -8.24 6.72
C TYR A 135 -15.03 -8.46 7.56
N ALA A 136 -14.89 -7.79 8.72
CA ALA A 136 -13.69 -7.84 9.56
C ALA A 136 -13.21 -9.28 9.86
N ASP A 137 -14.13 -10.17 10.25
CA ASP A 137 -13.83 -11.57 10.58
C ASP A 137 -13.34 -12.41 9.38
N SER A 138 -13.62 -11.96 8.16
CA SER A 138 -13.22 -12.61 6.91
C SER A 138 -12.10 -11.87 6.17
N THR A 139 -11.63 -10.75 6.71
CA THR A 139 -10.59 -9.93 6.07
C THR A 139 -9.23 -10.58 6.29
N GLY A 140 -8.56 -10.94 5.20
CA GLY A 140 -7.18 -11.44 5.22
C GLY A 140 -6.17 -10.34 4.89
N TYR A 141 -4.90 -10.61 5.21
CA TYR A 141 -3.78 -9.70 4.91
C TYR A 141 -2.65 -10.50 4.27
N PHE A 142 -2.01 -9.91 3.26
CA PHE A 142 -0.85 -10.52 2.60
C PHE A 142 0.18 -9.43 2.27
N VAL A 143 1.44 -9.85 2.15
CA VAL A 143 2.55 -8.97 1.75
C VAL A 143 2.52 -8.74 0.24
N ASN A 144 3.16 -7.67 -0.24
CA ASN A 144 3.27 -7.44 -1.68
C ASN A 144 3.84 -8.68 -2.40
N PRO A 145 3.25 -9.09 -3.54
CA PRO A 145 3.73 -10.24 -4.30
C PRO A 145 5.13 -10.03 -4.88
N LYS A 146 5.79 -11.12 -5.29
CA LYS A 146 7.04 -11.07 -6.04
C LYS A 146 6.82 -10.56 -7.46
N GLY A 147 7.74 -9.76 -7.95
CA GLY A 147 7.81 -9.39 -9.36
C GLY A 147 8.39 -10.51 -10.24
N PRO A 148 8.55 -10.26 -11.55
CA PRO A 148 8.91 -11.29 -12.54
C PRO A 148 10.24 -12.01 -12.25
N ASN A 149 11.18 -11.32 -11.60
CA ASN A 149 12.52 -11.84 -11.30
C ASN A 149 12.63 -12.45 -9.89
N GLY A 150 11.53 -12.53 -9.13
CA GLY A 150 11.49 -13.04 -7.76
C GLY A 150 11.76 -12.00 -6.67
N ASP A 151 12.09 -10.77 -7.06
CA ASP A 151 12.22 -9.63 -6.16
C ASP A 151 10.90 -9.28 -5.48
N GLN A 152 10.95 -8.94 -4.19
CA GLN A 152 9.77 -8.68 -3.37
C GLN A 152 10.02 -7.48 -2.48
N PHE A 153 9.31 -6.38 -2.74
CA PHE A 153 9.50 -5.13 -2.02
C PHE A 153 8.17 -4.54 -1.54
N ALA A 154 8.26 -3.78 -0.46
CA ALA A 154 7.19 -2.94 0.05
C ALA A 154 7.72 -1.54 0.34
N ALA A 155 6.92 -0.53 0.01
CA ALA A 155 7.23 0.84 0.36
C ALA A 155 7.26 0.99 1.89
N LEU A 156 8.38 1.49 2.41
CA LEU A 156 8.48 1.87 3.81
C LEU A 156 7.70 3.17 4.02
N GLY A 157 6.59 3.08 4.75
CA GLY A 157 5.84 4.24 5.22
C GLY A 157 6.32 4.73 6.58
N GLY A 158 5.65 5.77 7.09
CA GLY A 158 5.88 6.32 8.41
C GLY A 158 6.01 7.84 8.40
N GLN A 159 5.74 8.47 9.54
CA GLN A 159 5.88 9.91 9.72
C GLN A 159 6.81 10.19 10.89
N GLY A 160 7.86 10.97 10.64
CA GLY A 160 8.79 11.41 11.67
C GLY A 160 8.28 12.64 12.42
N ILE A 161 8.85 12.87 13.61
CA ILE A 161 8.64 14.10 14.38
C ILE A 161 9.83 15.03 14.14
N SER A 162 9.56 16.27 13.69
CA SER A 162 10.58 17.28 13.41
C SER A 162 10.52 18.44 14.40
N ILE A 163 11.69 18.99 14.76
CA ILE A 163 11.80 20.19 15.59
C ILE A 163 12.05 21.39 14.67
N ILE A 164 11.23 22.43 14.82
CA ILE A 164 11.38 23.69 14.08
C ILE A 164 12.68 24.39 14.51
N SER A 165 13.60 24.61 13.57
CA SER A 165 14.97 25.08 13.88
C SER A 165 15.06 26.53 14.37
N TYR A 166 14.02 27.34 14.18
CA TYR A 166 14.02 28.78 14.47
C TYR A 166 13.14 29.17 15.67
N ILE A 167 12.66 28.21 16.47
CA ILE A 167 12.02 28.50 17.77
C ILE A 167 13.09 28.77 18.85
N PRO A 168 12.75 29.45 19.97
CA PRO A 168 13.68 29.66 21.07
C PRO A 168 14.36 28.37 21.54
N ALA A 169 15.65 28.43 21.88
CA ALA A 169 16.46 27.26 22.25
C ALA A 169 15.83 26.42 23.38
N GLU A 170 15.22 27.09 24.37
CA GLU A 170 14.47 26.43 25.44
C GLU A 170 13.35 25.51 24.91
N ARG A 171 12.60 25.95 23.89
CA ARG A 171 11.56 25.13 23.26
C ARG A 171 12.15 23.99 22.45
N GLN A 172 13.31 24.18 21.81
CA GLN A 172 14.00 23.10 21.10
C GLN A 172 14.43 22.00 22.06
N GLU A 173 14.99 22.34 23.22
CA GLU A 173 15.36 21.36 24.25
C GLU A 173 14.14 20.63 24.81
N ALA A 174 13.06 21.36 25.13
CA ALA A 174 11.81 20.73 25.58
C ALA A 174 11.24 19.75 24.52
N SER A 175 11.29 20.08 23.23
CA SER A 175 10.89 19.16 22.16
C SER A 175 11.80 17.94 22.06
N LYS A 176 13.12 18.08 22.27
CA LYS A 176 14.05 16.94 22.31
C LYS A 176 13.73 16.02 23.49
N ASP A 177 13.44 16.58 24.66
CA ASP A 177 13.08 15.80 25.85
C ASP A 177 11.78 15.03 25.62
N PHE A 178 10.78 15.66 25.00
CA PHE A 178 9.56 14.97 24.58
C PHE A 178 9.85 13.80 23.62
N ILE A 179 10.64 14.02 22.57
CA ILE A 179 10.97 12.95 21.60
C ILE A 179 11.71 11.80 22.29
N ARG A 180 12.65 12.10 23.21
CA ARG A 180 13.37 11.08 23.98
C ARG A 180 12.44 10.28 24.90
N TRP A 181 11.49 10.95 25.56
CA TRP A 181 10.49 10.28 26.39
C TRP A 181 9.56 9.42 25.54
N PHE A 182 9.02 9.99 24.45
CA PHE A 182 8.07 9.30 23.60
C PHE A 182 8.69 8.04 22.98
N ALA A 183 9.95 8.10 22.55
CA ALA A 183 10.65 6.97 21.93
C ALA A 183 11.07 5.85 22.90
N GLN A 184 10.71 5.91 24.19
CA GLN A 184 10.96 4.83 25.15
C GLN A 184 10.05 3.62 24.83
N GLU A 185 10.58 2.41 24.97
CA GLU A 185 9.89 1.17 24.57
C GLU A 185 8.55 0.97 25.30
N ASP A 186 8.50 1.26 26.60
CA ASP A 186 7.28 1.18 27.42
C ASP A 186 6.24 2.22 27.00
N ILE A 187 6.67 3.44 26.70
CA ILE A 187 5.79 4.51 26.20
C ILE A 187 5.26 4.17 24.80
N GLN A 188 6.10 3.62 23.91
CA GLN A 188 5.67 3.15 22.60
C GLN A 188 4.72 1.95 22.70
N ALA A 189 4.94 1.03 23.63
CA ALA A 189 4.03 -0.09 23.87
C ALA A 189 2.67 0.37 24.40
N GLU A 190 2.63 1.34 25.33
CA GLU A 190 1.39 1.96 25.79
C GLU A 190 0.68 2.70 24.65
N TRP A 191 1.42 3.49 23.87
CA TRP A 191 0.89 4.17 22.68
C TRP A 191 0.26 3.18 21.68
N ALA A 192 0.94 2.07 21.39
CA ALA A 192 0.43 1.02 20.52
C ALA A 192 -0.85 0.36 21.06
N ALA A 193 -0.90 0.09 22.38
CA ALA A 193 -2.08 -0.48 23.02
C ALA A 193 -3.32 0.43 22.93
N LEU A 194 -3.11 1.73 22.80
CA LEU A 194 -4.14 2.74 22.60
C LEU A 194 -4.50 2.98 21.12
N GLY A 195 -3.91 2.23 20.19
CA GLY A 195 -4.14 2.35 18.74
C GLY A 195 -3.16 3.28 18.02
N GLY A 196 -2.10 3.71 18.71
CA GLY A 196 -1.03 4.52 18.14
C GLY A 196 -0.05 3.72 17.27
N TYR A 197 0.59 4.38 16.30
CA TYR A 197 1.68 3.80 15.52
C TYR A 197 3.04 4.08 16.16
N THR A 198 3.86 3.03 16.30
CA THR A 198 5.15 3.14 16.98
C THR A 198 6.22 3.76 16.08
N CYS A 199 7.20 4.43 16.68
CA CYS A 199 8.42 4.91 16.02
C CYS A 199 9.59 3.93 16.11
N SER A 200 9.36 2.75 16.71
CA SER A 200 10.31 1.66 16.95
C SER A 200 9.74 0.34 16.43
#